data_AF-D1JAN2-F1
#
_entry.id   AF-D1JAN2-F1
#
_cell.length_a   1.000
_cell.length_b   1.000
_cell.length_c   1.000
_cell.angle_alpha   90.00
_cell.angle_beta   90.00
_cell.angle_gamma   90.00
#
_symmetry.space_group_name_H-M   'P 1'
#
loop_
_entity.id
_entity.type
_entity.pdbx_description
1 polymer ?
#
loop_
_entity_poly.entity_id
_entity_poly.type
_entity_poly.pdbx_seq_one_letter_code
_entity_poly.pdbx_strand_id
1 'polypeptide(L)'
;MSDIKNFERNKYFYGKLMTVRDFETEQSYFIEKQRLINRLIHGAGVVCGLKVEETREWTDIPEKIKINPGVAIDCCGREIIVPEEKVVDLKEEYSPDDNEETVYVLLKYDFCEKESVPVINNVSACEETCCYNRILETYKIEISKDMPEDCVPSDGRLCDVWSDTEKPEKFVDYWIKECPECPQEPAVLLAAISLQNSTIKKIDNAIKDGEGFKKSLVFSNARLYELIKCVEKKVGLEKDLPCITGISWEHDREYDLSNPSDMEELRELMLRYTITFNKDIKKETINHKTLNGILLEYIFVEHYNDCGYVEQTSAKSNLPVCFFPEEAKDKVSFTFFPGISGIGNVGYWAVNNMIKTRIKTAYKSRVTMGITTGEVKVQNVGMRILIQLKGDFVLDENGYPLDANFLKGVFLTGNGIPGGLFESWFDVKFDYSKVDNAKKVISNKPGSTTEEVATSTSLSRETAYFILEAMAKNNVIYYKEGKYYPLPDPAKTMIVYDAKYNYMRISAKELKDNLGDEGIIAKIKSSDELTDEDKNDYEIISLRGRDITGTTKEKMRGIESKLNWSKSTGDTEIVKSPYIKDTNVFIVGGKDKKAVDKAVSGFLENYTIT
;
A
#
# COMPACT_ATOMS: atom_id res chain seq x y z
N MET A 1 -48.61 -18.70 -36.12
CA MET A 1 -49.40 -17.44 -36.08
C MET A 1 -48.97 -16.81 -34.77
N SER A 2 -48.24 -15.68 -34.80
CA SER A 2 -47.50 -15.19 -33.63
C SER A 2 -48.37 -15.18 -32.37
N ASP A 3 -47.89 -15.84 -31.32
CA ASP A 3 -48.57 -15.99 -30.03
C ASP A 3 -48.52 -14.71 -29.16
N ILE A 4 -47.97 -13.62 -29.71
CA ILE A 4 -47.95 -12.31 -29.06
C ILE A 4 -49.24 -11.57 -29.44
N LYS A 5 -50.05 -11.27 -28.42
CA LYS A 5 -51.33 -10.57 -28.57
C LYS A 5 -51.32 -9.27 -27.77
N ASN A 6 -52.13 -8.31 -28.20
CA ASN A 6 -52.38 -7.10 -27.43
C ASN A 6 -53.27 -7.42 -26.23
N PHE A 7 -53.01 -6.75 -25.09
CA PHE A 7 -53.81 -6.90 -23.88
C PHE A 7 -54.88 -5.82 -23.79
N GLU A 8 -56.11 -6.23 -23.51
CA GLU A 8 -57.23 -5.34 -23.23
C GLU A 8 -57.61 -5.46 -21.76
N ARG A 9 -57.97 -4.33 -21.12
CA ARG A 9 -58.46 -4.31 -19.74
C ARG A 9 -59.73 -3.50 -19.64
N ASN A 10 -60.54 -3.83 -18.64
CA ASN A 10 -61.76 -3.12 -18.38
C ASN A 10 -61.49 -1.64 -17.99
N LYS A 11 -62.27 -0.71 -18.56
CA LYS A 11 -62.25 0.71 -18.22
C LYS A 11 -63.46 1.05 -17.35
N TYR A 12 -63.22 1.37 -16.09
CA TYR A 12 -64.25 1.75 -15.13
C TYR A 12 -64.76 3.18 -15.36
N PHE A 13 -66.09 3.35 -15.32
CA PHE A 13 -66.77 4.65 -15.30
C PHE A 13 -68.14 4.55 -14.61
N TYR A 14 -68.66 5.67 -14.12
CA TYR A 14 -69.92 5.71 -13.38
C TYR A 14 -71.10 5.25 -14.23
N GLY A 15 -71.93 4.37 -13.66
CA GLY A 15 -73.11 3.82 -14.33
C GLY A 15 -72.82 2.72 -15.35
N LYS A 16 -71.55 2.26 -15.49
CA LYS A 16 -71.23 1.10 -16.33
C LYS A 16 -71.87 -0.17 -15.75
N LEU A 17 -72.67 -0.88 -16.56
CA LEU A 17 -73.14 -2.23 -16.25
C LEU A 17 -71.99 -3.22 -16.44
N MET A 18 -71.78 -4.08 -15.44
CA MET A 18 -70.71 -5.07 -15.41
C MET A 18 -71.29 -6.47 -15.60
N THR A 19 -70.66 -7.26 -16.46
CA THR A 19 -71.05 -8.65 -16.75
C THR A 19 -69.91 -9.62 -16.43
N VAL A 20 -70.20 -10.92 -16.41
CA VAL A 20 -69.17 -11.97 -16.22
C VAL A 20 -68.01 -11.79 -17.20
N ARG A 21 -68.30 -11.50 -18.47
CA ARG A 21 -67.30 -11.21 -19.50
C ARG A 21 -66.33 -10.08 -19.12
N ASP A 22 -66.81 -9.01 -18.46
CA ASP A 22 -65.95 -7.90 -18.06
C ASP A 22 -64.97 -8.33 -16.95
N PHE A 23 -65.40 -9.18 -16.01
CA PHE A 23 -64.56 -9.71 -14.93
C PHE A 23 -63.61 -10.81 -15.40
N GLU A 24 -64.03 -11.67 -16.34
CA GLU A 24 -63.15 -12.62 -17.02
C GLU A 24 -62.04 -11.88 -17.78
N THR A 25 -62.39 -10.81 -18.49
CA THR A 25 -61.41 -9.97 -19.20
C THR A 25 -60.39 -9.38 -18.22
N GLU A 26 -60.82 -8.95 -17.03
CA GLU A 26 -59.91 -8.44 -16.01
C GLU A 26 -58.98 -9.53 -15.45
N GLN A 27 -59.49 -10.75 -15.20
CA GLN A 27 -58.67 -11.88 -14.78
C GLN A 27 -57.64 -12.27 -15.85
N SER A 28 -58.09 -12.50 -17.09
CA SER A 28 -57.21 -12.84 -18.21
C SER A 28 -56.14 -11.77 -18.45
N TYR A 29 -56.46 -10.48 -18.29
CA TYR A 29 -55.48 -9.41 -18.45
C TYR A 29 -54.28 -9.55 -17.51
N PHE A 30 -54.51 -9.86 -16.23
CA PHE A 30 -53.41 -10.02 -15.26
C PHE A 30 -52.67 -11.35 -15.46
N ILE A 31 -53.41 -12.44 -15.64
CA ILE A 31 -52.85 -13.79 -15.85
C ILE A 31 -51.93 -13.80 -17.08
N GLU A 32 -52.42 -13.31 -18.23
CA GLU A 32 -51.67 -13.35 -19.48
C GLU A 32 -50.47 -12.39 -19.48
N LYS A 33 -50.55 -11.26 -18.74
CA LYS A 33 -49.38 -10.38 -18.54
C LYS A 33 -48.30 -11.01 -17.67
N GLN A 34 -48.69 -11.71 -16.62
CA GLN A 34 -47.77 -12.44 -15.75
C GLN A 34 -47.08 -13.57 -16.53
N ARG A 35 -47.86 -14.36 -17.28
CA ARG A 35 -47.35 -15.41 -18.18
C ARG A 35 -46.37 -14.86 -19.22
N LEU A 36 -46.68 -13.70 -19.83
CA LEU A 36 -45.78 -13.06 -20.78
C LEU A 36 -44.41 -12.71 -20.15
N ILE A 37 -44.41 -12.12 -18.96
CA ILE A 37 -43.16 -11.78 -18.24
C ILE A 37 -42.38 -13.04 -17.90
N ASN A 38 -43.04 -14.07 -17.38
CA ASN A 38 -42.41 -15.34 -17.06
C ASN A 38 -41.77 -15.97 -18.30
N ARG A 39 -42.52 -16.07 -19.40
CA ARG A 39 -42.04 -16.67 -20.66
C ARG A 39 -40.88 -15.91 -21.29
N LEU A 40 -40.94 -14.57 -21.35
CA LEU A 40 -39.95 -13.78 -22.10
C LEU A 40 -38.74 -13.33 -21.28
N ILE A 41 -38.87 -13.18 -19.95
CA ILE A 41 -37.80 -12.65 -19.08
C ILE A 41 -37.20 -13.75 -18.22
N HIS A 42 -38.03 -14.60 -17.61
CA HIS A 42 -37.57 -15.62 -16.67
C HIS A 42 -37.26 -16.95 -17.35
N GLY A 43 -37.92 -17.26 -18.47
CA GLY A 43 -37.83 -18.53 -19.16
C GLY A 43 -38.66 -19.62 -18.48
N ALA A 44 -38.28 -20.88 -18.70
CA ALA A 44 -38.99 -22.06 -18.18
C ALA A 44 -38.02 -23.00 -17.46
N GLY A 45 -38.53 -23.75 -16.48
CA GLY A 45 -37.77 -24.70 -15.69
C GLY A 45 -38.17 -24.72 -14.22
N VAL A 46 -37.36 -25.40 -13.41
CA VAL A 46 -37.55 -25.47 -11.95
C VAL A 46 -37.02 -24.19 -11.29
N VAL A 47 -37.84 -23.56 -10.45
CA VAL A 47 -37.48 -22.37 -9.67
C VAL A 47 -36.88 -22.78 -8.32
N CYS A 48 -37.54 -23.69 -7.60
CA CYS A 48 -37.09 -24.23 -6.33
C CYS A 48 -37.77 -25.57 -6.00
N GLY A 49 -37.14 -26.38 -5.15
CA GLY A 49 -37.71 -27.65 -4.70
C GLY A 49 -37.78 -28.71 -5.81
N LEU A 50 -38.91 -29.41 -5.91
CA LEU A 50 -39.23 -30.40 -6.96
C LEU A 50 -38.15 -31.47 -7.17
N LYS A 51 -37.44 -31.83 -6.09
CA LYS A 51 -36.47 -32.91 -6.11
C LYS A 51 -37.22 -34.23 -6.13
N VAL A 52 -36.80 -35.13 -7.02
CA VAL A 52 -37.32 -36.48 -7.13
C VAL A 52 -36.40 -37.42 -6.33
N GLU A 53 -36.95 -38.14 -5.39
CA GLU A 53 -36.25 -39.09 -4.53
C GLU A 53 -36.95 -40.45 -4.56
N GLU A 54 -36.23 -41.50 -4.21
CA GLU A 54 -36.82 -42.81 -3.97
C GLU A 54 -37.47 -42.85 -2.58
N THR A 55 -38.61 -43.53 -2.47
CA THR A 55 -39.29 -43.71 -1.18
C THR A 55 -38.57 -44.79 -0.36
N ARG A 56 -38.02 -44.45 0.81
CA ARG A 56 -37.26 -45.38 1.67
C ARG A 56 -38.10 -46.06 2.76
N GLU A 57 -39.39 -46.24 2.55
CA GLU A 57 -40.21 -46.92 3.56
C GLU A 57 -40.00 -48.44 3.49
N TRP A 58 -39.92 -49.06 4.68
CA TRP A 58 -39.47 -50.42 4.97
C TRP A 58 -40.37 -51.55 4.44
N THR A 59 -41.29 -51.25 3.53
CA THR A 59 -42.19 -52.21 2.88
C THR A 59 -41.77 -52.39 1.44
N ASP A 60 -41.39 -53.61 1.09
CA ASP A 60 -40.85 -54.10 -0.19
C ASP A 60 -41.65 -53.73 -1.46
N ILE A 61 -41.70 -52.45 -1.86
CA ILE A 61 -42.29 -52.02 -3.15
C ILE A 61 -41.30 -51.08 -3.88
N PRO A 62 -40.42 -51.60 -4.75
CA PRO A 62 -39.25 -50.89 -5.30
C PRO A 62 -39.52 -49.87 -6.44
N GLU A 63 -40.71 -49.26 -6.51
CA GLU A 63 -41.16 -48.52 -7.71
C GLU A 63 -41.87 -47.19 -7.44
N LYS A 64 -41.79 -46.67 -6.21
CA LYS A 64 -42.42 -45.39 -5.84
C LYS A 64 -41.40 -44.27 -5.74
N ILE A 65 -41.62 -43.22 -6.53
CA ILE A 65 -40.87 -41.98 -6.42
C ILE A 65 -41.63 -40.95 -5.58
N LYS A 66 -40.85 -40.06 -4.99
CA LYS A 66 -41.32 -39.01 -4.10
C LYS A 66 -40.83 -37.66 -4.63
N ILE A 67 -41.76 -36.77 -4.92
CA ILE A 67 -41.46 -35.43 -5.41
C ILE A 67 -41.66 -34.45 -4.27
N ASN A 68 -40.60 -33.73 -3.87
CA ASN A 68 -40.69 -32.74 -2.81
C ASN A 68 -41.45 -31.48 -3.28
N PRO A 69 -42.05 -30.72 -2.33
CA PRO A 69 -42.68 -29.45 -2.62
C PRO A 69 -41.78 -28.48 -3.39
N GLY A 70 -42.36 -27.66 -4.26
CA GLY A 70 -41.62 -26.67 -5.03
C GLY A 70 -42.44 -25.99 -6.11
N VAL A 71 -41.73 -25.18 -6.90
CA VAL A 71 -42.32 -24.33 -7.94
C VAL A 71 -41.54 -24.46 -9.24
N ALA A 72 -42.27 -24.51 -10.35
CA ALA A 72 -41.75 -24.47 -11.71
C ALA A 72 -42.50 -23.46 -12.56
N ILE A 73 -41.89 -23.09 -13.70
CA ILE A 73 -42.51 -22.30 -14.76
C ILE A 73 -42.41 -23.10 -16.05
N ASP A 74 -43.50 -23.25 -16.79
CA ASP A 74 -43.49 -23.93 -18.08
C ASP A 74 -43.20 -23.00 -19.27
N CYS A 75 -43.10 -23.56 -20.49
CA CYS A 75 -42.80 -22.79 -21.71
C CYS A 75 -43.81 -21.68 -22.03
N CYS A 76 -45.02 -21.76 -21.46
CA CYS A 76 -46.09 -20.79 -21.70
C CYS A 76 -46.14 -19.75 -20.56
N GLY A 77 -45.18 -19.78 -19.64
CA GLY A 77 -45.04 -18.85 -18.52
C GLY A 77 -45.98 -19.14 -17.35
N ARG A 78 -46.60 -20.33 -17.30
CA ARG A 78 -47.53 -20.73 -16.24
C ARG A 78 -46.75 -21.20 -15.03
N GLU A 79 -47.07 -20.66 -13.86
CA GLU A 79 -46.54 -21.18 -12.59
C GLU A 79 -47.19 -22.53 -12.25
N ILE A 80 -46.36 -23.51 -11.89
CA ILE A 80 -46.80 -24.82 -11.41
C ILE A 80 -46.32 -24.99 -9.98
N ILE A 81 -47.26 -25.11 -9.04
CA ILE A 81 -46.98 -25.19 -7.61
C ILE A 81 -47.30 -26.60 -7.12
N VAL A 82 -46.30 -27.27 -6.54
CA VAL A 82 -46.46 -28.52 -5.81
C VAL A 82 -46.33 -28.19 -4.32
N PRO A 83 -47.46 -28.04 -3.59
CA PRO A 83 -47.43 -27.51 -2.22
C PRO A 83 -46.96 -28.53 -1.18
N GLU A 84 -47.19 -29.81 -1.45
CA GLU A 84 -46.91 -30.92 -0.54
C GLU A 84 -46.17 -32.04 -1.27
N GLU A 85 -45.55 -32.93 -0.50
CA GLU A 85 -44.83 -34.06 -1.05
C GLU A 85 -45.78 -35.01 -1.79
N LYS A 86 -45.43 -35.37 -3.03
CA LYS A 86 -46.25 -36.24 -3.88
C LYS A 86 -45.52 -37.55 -4.15
N VAL A 87 -46.14 -38.65 -3.73
CA VAL A 87 -45.71 -40.00 -4.08
C VAL A 87 -46.39 -40.41 -5.38
N VAL A 88 -45.60 -40.93 -6.32
CA VAL A 88 -46.06 -41.45 -7.61
C VAL A 88 -45.62 -42.91 -7.74
N ASP A 89 -46.56 -43.77 -8.08
CA ASP A 89 -46.30 -45.16 -8.40
C ASP A 89 -45.94 -45.27 -9.89
N LEU A 90 -44.71 -45.68 -10.20
CA LEU A 90 -44.25 -45.76 -11.58
C LEU A 90 -45.03 -46.81 -12.38
N LYS A 91 -45.52 -47.89 -11.74
CA LYS A 91 -46.24 -48.98 -12.43
C LYS A 91 -47.66 -48.61 -12.82
N GLU A 92 -48.31 -47.73 -12.06
CA GLU A 92 -49.67 -47.29 -12.36
C GLU A 92 -49.71 -46.28 -13.52
N GLU A 93 -48.69 -45.42 -13.60
CA GLU A 93 -48.59 -44.36 -14.61
C GLU A 93 -47.92 -44.82 -15.91
N TYR A 94 -47.11 -45.88 -15.86
CA TYR A 94 -46.35 -46.35 -17.00
C TYR A 94 -46.05 -47.86 -16.86
N SER A 95 -46.21 -48.63 -17.95
CA SER A 95 -45.90 -50.06 -17.95
C SER A 95 -44.45 -50.28 -18.42
N PRO A 96 -43.48 -50.47 -17.50
CA PRO A 96 -42.08 -50.66 -17.88
C PRO A 96 -41.89 -51.92 -18.73
N ASP A 97 -41.03 -51.83 -19.75
CA ASP A 97 -40.58 -53.00 -20.51
C ASP A 97 -39.54 -53.80 -19.69
N ASP A 98 -39.41 -55.12 -19.92
CA ASP A 98 -38.47 -56.02 -19.20
C ASP A 98 -36.96 -55.73 -19.45
N ASN A 99 -36.63 -54.63 -20.12
CA ASN A 99 -35.27 -54.25 -20.52
C ASN A 99 -34.72 -53.07 -19.69
N GLU A 100 -33.44 -52.75 -19.87
CA GLU A 100 -32.88 -51.48 -19.34
C GLU A 100 -33.42 -50.30 -20.17
N GLU A 101 -34.14 -49.38 -19.52
CA GLU A 101 -34.68 -48.18 -20.16
C GLU A 101 -34.57 -46.94 -19.27
N THR A 102 -34.65 -45.76 -19.87
CA THR A 102 -34.67 -44.48 -19.14
C THR A 102 -35.99 -43.77 -19.41
N VAL A 103 -36.67 -43.37 -18.34
CA VAL A 103 -37.93 -42.61 -18.39
C VAL A 103 -37.76 -41.24 -17.74
N TYR A 104 -38.57 -40.28 -18.16
CA TYR A 104 -38.52 -38.89 -17.71
C TYR A 104 -39.75 -38.54 -16.88
N VAL A 105 -39.53 -37.86 -15.76
CA VAL A 105 -40.60 -37.35 -14.89
C VAL A 105 -40.92 -35.92 -15.32
N LEU A 106 -42.14 -35.72 -15.82
CA LEU A 106 -42.64 -34.46 -16.36
C LEU A 106 -43.69 -33.85 -15.44
N LEU A 107 -43.64 -32.53 -15.28
CA LEU A 107 -44.61 -31.74 -14.54
C LEU A 107 -45.38 -30.86 -15.52
N LYS A 108 -46.68 -31.05 -15.63
CA LYS A 108 -47.59 -30.29 -16.50
C LYS A 108 -48.55 -29.43 -15.66
N TYR A 109 -48.81 -28.22 -16.12
CA TYR A 109 -49.87 -27.37 -15.56
C TYR A 109 -51.22 -28.02 -15.85
N ASP A 110 -52.10 -28.02 -14.86
CA ASP A 110 -53.47 -28.51 -15.00
C ASP A 110 -54.41 -27.60 -14.21
N PHE A 111 -55.72 -27.71 -14.40
CA PHE A 111 -56.68 -26.96 -13.60
C PHE A 111 -57.95 -27.79 -13.37
N CYS A 112 -58.58 -27.59 -12.23
CA CYS A 112 -59.86 -28.21 -11.93
C CYS A 112 -60.86 -27.19 -11.41
N GLU A 113 -62.11 -27.38 -11.78
CA GLU A 113 -63.22 -26.58 -11.28
C GLU A 113 -63.70 -27.14 -9.93
N LYS A 114 -63.93 -26.25 -8.96
CA LYS A 114 -64.32 -26.59 -7.58
C LYS A 114 -65.53 -25.81 -7.13
N GLU A 115 -66.22 -26.37 -6.14
CA GLU A 115 -67.36 -25.75 -5.44
C GLU A 115 -68.56 -25.53 -6.39
N SER A 116 -69.32 -26.61 -6.65
CA SER A 116 -70.52 -26.54 -7.47
C SER A 116 -71.58 -25.65 -6.80
N VAL A 117 -72.11 -24.70 -7.54
CA VAL A 117 -73.13 -23.75 -7.06
C VAL A 117 -74.38 -23.83 -7.94
N PRO A 118 -75.59 -23.82 -7.34
CA PRO A 118 -76.83 -23.80 -8.10
C PRO A 118 -77.05 -22.43 -8.72
N VAL A 119 -77.32 -22.37 -10.03
CA VAL A 119 -77.68 -21.14 -10.74
C VAL A 119 -79.17 -20.88 -10.58
N ILE A 120 -79.55 -19.71 -10.06
CA ILE A 120 -80.95 -19.31 -9.90
C ILE A 120 -81.41 -18.64 -11.21
N ASN A 121 -82.24 -19.36 -11.97
CA ASN A 121 -82.94 -18.97 -13.20
C ASN A 121 -82.12 -18.98 -14.50
N ASN A 122 -82.53 -19.84 -15.46
CA ASN A 122 -82.35 -19.55 -16.88
C ASN A 122 -83.54 -20.07 -17.69
N VAL A 123 -84.24 -19.17 -18.42
CA VAL A 123 -85.41 -19.50 -19.26
C VAL A 123 -85.04 -19.62 -20.76
N SER A 124 -83.75 -19.53 -21.14
CA SER A 124 -83.35 -19.84 -22.52
C SER A 124 -81.95 -20.45 -22.62
N ALA A 125 -81.95 -21.76 -22.86
CA ALA A 125 -81.00 -22.56 -23.65
C ALA A 125 -79.61 -21.96 -23.96
N CYS A 126 -78.64 -22.25 -23.10
CA CYS A 126 -77.49 -23.11 -23.41
C CYS A 126 -77.15 -23.88 -22.11
N GLU A 127 -76.96 -25.19 -22.22
CA GLU A 127 -76.84 -26.12 -21.09
C GLU A 127 -75.60 -25.84 -20.23
N GLU A 128 -75.79 -25.34 -19.01
CA GLU A 128 -74.74 -25.43 -17.98
C GLU A 128 -75.32 -26.15 -16.76
N THR A 129 -75.40 -27.46 -16.91
CA THR A 129 -75.57 -28.41 -15.81
C THR A 129 -74.24 -28.50 -15.06
N CYS A 130 -74.19 -27.94 -13.85
CA CYS A 130 -73.02 -27.79 -12.97
C CYS A 130 -72.09 -26.62 -13.34
N CYS A 131 -72.36 -25.44 -12.76
CA CYS A 131 -71.40 -24.34 -12.71
C CYS A 131 -70.59 -24.44 -11.41
N TYR A 132 -69.29 -24.17 -11.49
CA TYR A 132 -68.36 -24.22 -10.38
C TYR A 132 -67.89 -22.80 -10.00
N ASN A 133 -67.81 -22.51 -8.71
CA ASN A 133 -67.52 -21.18 -8.19
C ASN A 133 -66.04 -20.80 -8.31
N ARG A 134 -65.13 -21.78 -8.41
CA ARG A 134 -63.69 -21.55 -8.36
C ARG A 134 -62.92 -22.42 -9.35
N ILE A 135 -61.88 -21.84 -9.94
CA ILE A 135 -60.85 -22.57 -10.66
C ILE A 135 -59.68 -22.77 -9.70
N LEU A 136 -59.27 -24.03 -9.49
CA LEU A 136 -58.05 -24.37 -8.81
C LEU A 136 -56.99 -24.74 -9.84
N GLU A 137 -55.98 -23.89 -9.98
CA GLU A 137 -54.75 -24.23 -10.69
C GLU A 137 -54.03 -25.37 -9.94
N THR A 138 -53.73 -26.44 -10.66
CA THR A 138 -53.13 -27.66 -10.14
C THR A 138 -52.04 -28.14 -11.09
N TYR A 139 -51.57 -29.36 -10.89
CA TYR A 139 -50.54 -29.97 -11.70
C TYR A 139 -50.86 -31.43 -11.98
N LYS A 140 -50.31 -31.93 -13.07
CA LYS A 140 -50.27 -33.35 -13.41
C LYS A 140 -48.81 -33.79 -13.53
N ILE A 141 -48.52 -34.98 -12.99
CA ILE A 141 -47.22 -35.64 -13.19
C ILE A 141 -47.41 -36.67 -14.29
N GLU A 142 -46.48 -36.72 -15.22
CA GLU A 142 -46.51 -37.65 -16.34
C GLU A 142 -45.14 -38.32 -16.49
N ILE A 143 -45.13 -39.61 -16.80
CA ILE A 143 -43.92 -40.37 -17.07
C ILE A 143 -43.85 -40.60 -18.58
N SER A 144 -42.76 -40.16 -19.20
CA SER A 144 -42.57 -40.25 -20.65
C SER A 144 -41.27 -40.97 -21.01
N LYS A 145 -41.27 -41.72 -22.12
CA LYS A 145 -40.04 -42.23 -22.76
C LYS A 145 -39.28 -41.10 -23.49
N ASP A 146 -40.01 -40.11 -23.96
CA ASP A 146 -39.47 -39.02 -24.75
C ASP A 146 -39.12 -37.83 -23.87
N MET A 147 -37.93 -37.27 -24.11
CA MET A 147 -37.49 -36.03 -23.47
C MET A 147 -38.32 -34.86 -24.02
N PRO A 148 -38.86 -33.97 -23.17
CA PRO A 148 -39.64 -32.83 -23.65
C PRO A 148 -38.75 -31.88 -24.45
N GLU A 149 -39.34 -31.22 -25.45
CA GLU A 149 -38.65 -30.17 -26.21
C GLU A 149 -38.37 -28.95 -25.34
N ASP A 150 -37.17 -28.38 -25.47
CA ASP A 150 -36.80 -27.15 -24.77
C ASP A 150 -37.54 -25.94 -25.37
N CYS A 151 -38.06 -25.08 -24.49
CA CYS A 151 -38.83 -23.90 -24.89
C CYS A 151 -38.00 -22.89 -25.72
N VAL A 152 -36.68 -22.87 -25.51
CA VAL A 152 -35.72 -22.07 -26.27
C VAL A 152 -34.54 -22.98 -26.60
N PRO A 153 -34.27 -23.27 -27.89
CA PRO A 153 -33.09 -24.05 -28.26
C PRO A 153 -31.84 -23.29 -27.83
N SER A 154 -31.08 -23.82 -26.87
CA SER A 154 -29.74 -23.29 -26.57
C SER A 154 -28.80 -23.75 -27.68
N ASP A 155 -28.81 -23.07 -28.82
CA ASP A 155 -27.95 -23.41 -29.96
C ASP A 155 -26.46 -23.07 -29.75
N GLY A 156 -26.08 -22.59 -28.56
CA GLY A 156 -24.71 -22.23 -28.19
C GLY A 156 -24.17 -20.97 -28.89
N ARG A 157 -24.83 -20.51 -29.95
CA ARG A 157 -24.37 -19.42 -30.83
C ARG A 157 -24.26 -18.07 -30.14
N LEU A 158 -24.97 -17.86 -29.03
CA LEU A 158 -24.88 -16.61 -28.29
C LEU A 158 -23.47 -16.39 -27.73
N CYS A 159 -22.81 -17.44 -27.22
CA CYS A 159 -21.44 -17.35 -26.72
C CYS A 159 -20.44 -17.06 -27.84
N ASP A 160 -20.64 -17.68 -29.02
CA ASP A 160 -19.82 -17.44 -30.21
C ASP A 160 -19.96 -16.01 -30.74
N VAL A 161 -21.16 -15.43 -30.65
CA VAL A 161 -21.43 -14.06 -31.07
C VAL A 161 -20.96 -13.04 -30.03
N TRP A 162 -21.12 -13.33 -28.73
CA TRP A 162 -20.67 -12.46 -27.64
C TRP A 162 -19.14 -12.34 -27.57
N SER A 163 -18.41 -13.38 -27.97
CA SER A 163 -16.94 -13.38 -27.97
C SER A 163 -16.33 -12.58 -29.14
N ASP A 164 -17.07 -12.33 -30.21
CA ASP A 164 -16.63 -11.54 -31.39
C ASP A 164 -17.04 -10.06 -31.26
N THR A 165 -16.31 -9.30 -30.43
CA THR A 165 -16.59 -7.87 -30.18
C THR A 165 -16.46 -6.96 -31.42
N GLU A 166 -15.93 -7.47 -32.54
CA GLU A 166 -15.78 -6.73 -33.79
C GLU A 166 -17.08 -6.67 -34.62
N LYS A 167 -18.12 -7.43 -34.24
CA LYS A 167 -19.38 -7.56 -35.01
C LYS A 167 -20.63 -7.36 -34.15
N PRO A 168 -20.84 -6.15 -33.58
CA PRO A 168 -21.98 -5.85 -32.71
C PRO A 168 -23.34 -6.08 -33.39
N GLU A 169 -23.43 -5.96 -34.71
CA GLU A 169 -24.63 -6.24 -35.50
C GLU A 169 -25.11 -7.69 -35.34
N LYS A 170 -24.20 -8.67 -35.26
CA LYS A 170 -24.59 -10.08 -35.07
C LYS A 170 -25.20 -10.32 -33.68
N PHE A 171 -24.70 -9.60 -32.68
CA PHE A 171 -25.24 -9.66 -31.32
C PHE A 171 -26.67 -9.10 -31.28
N VAL A 172 -26.88 -7.95 -31.93
CA VAL A 172 -28.19 -7.32 -32.07
C VAL A 172 -29.16 -8.22 -32.85
N ASP A 173 -28.71 -8.82 -33.95
CA ASP A 173 -29.52 -9.74 -34.78
C ASP A 173 -29.98 -10.97 -34.01
N TYR A 174 -29.19 -11.47 -33.05
CA TYR A 174 -29.63 -12.56 -32.18
C TYR A 174 -30.80 -12.14 -31.30
N TRP A 175 -30.77 -10.92 -30.75
CA TRP A 175 -31.81 -10.39 -29.85
C TRP A 175 -33.09 -9.95 -30.58
N ILE A 176 -33.03 -9.70 -31.89
CA ILE A 176 -34.18 -9.29 -32.73
C ILE A 176 -34.91 -10.50 -33.36
N LYS A 177 -34.48 -11.74 -33.06
CA LYS A 177 -35.18 -12.95 -33.51
C LYS A 177 -36.63 -13.02 -33.00
N GLU A 178 -37.45 -13.81 -33.68
CA GLU A 178 -38.84 -14.05 -33.28
C GLU A 178 -38.93 -14.61 -31.86
N CYS A 179 -39.95 -14.18 -31.12
CA CYS A 179 -40.16 -14.64 -29.75
C CYS A 179 -40.54 -16.13 -29.72
N PRO A 180 -40.00 -16.92 -28.78
CA PRO A 180 -40.27 -18.36 -28.70
C PRO A 180 -41.77 -18.63 -28.53
N GLU A 181 -42.39 -19.48 -29.35
CA GLU A 181 -43.81 -19.85 -29.26
C GLU A 181 -44.11 -20.81 -28.09
N CYS A 182 -45.32 -20.75 -27.52
CA CYS A 182 -45.79 -21.71 -26.53
C CYS A 182 -46.11 -23.06 -27.23
N PRO A 183 -45.48 -24.18 -26.83
CA PRO A 183 -45.74 -25.48 -27.44
C PRO A 183 -47.15 -25.97 -27.10
N GLN A 184 -47.67 -26.93 -27.88
CA GLN A 184 -49.02 -27.47 -27.65
C GLN A 184 -49.13 -28.22 -26.31
N GLU A 185 -48.09 -28.95 -25.93
CA GLU A 185 -48.00 -29.68 -24.66
C GLU A 185 -46.74 -29.28 -23.88
N PRO A 186 -46.75 -28.13 -23.20
CA PRO A 186 -45.62 -27.70 -22.39
C PRO A 186 -45.50 -28.60 -21.14
N ALA A 187 -44.27 -29.00 -20.84
CA ALA A 187 -43.95 -29.81 -19.68
C ALA A 187 -42.60 -29.38 -19.09
N VAL A 188 -42.49 -29.44 -17.75
CA VAL A 188 -41.23 -29.16 -17.05
C VAL A 188 -40.58 -30.48 -16.64
N LEU A 189 -39.35 -30.68 -17.09
CA LEU A 189 -38.58 -31.89 -16.80
C LEU A 189 -38.02 -31.85 -15.37
N LEU A 190 -38.37 -32.85 -14.54
CA LEU A 190 -37.94 -32.93 -13.15
C LEU A 190 -36.72 -33.84 -12.95
N ALA A 191 -36.74 -35.05 -13.51
CA ALA A 191 -35.67 -36.03 -13.37
C ALA A 191 -35.71 -37.07 -14.49
N ALA A 192 -34.56 -37.74 -14.72
CA ALA A 192 -34.46 -38.96 -15.50
C ALA A 192 -34.29 -40.16 -14.57
N ILE A 193 -35.04 -41.24 -14.81
CA ILE A 193 -35.01 -42.46 -14.02
C ILE A 193 -34.53 -43.60 -14.90
N SER A 194 -33.43 -44.23 -14.51
CA SER A 194 -32.95 -45.46 -15.14
C SER A 194 -33.60 -46.65 -14.47
N LEU A 195 -34.30 -47.46 -15.26
CA LEU A 195 -34.99 -48.68 -14.84
C LEU A 195 -34.24 -49.91 -15.33
N GLN A 196 -34.22 -50.97 -14.52
CA GLN A 196 -33.81 -52.31 -14.95
C GLN A 196 -34.78 -53.34 -14.39
N ASN A 197 -35.40 -54.15 -15.26
CA ASN A 197 -36.40 -55.13 -14.87
C ASN A 197 -37.50 -54.50 -13.99
N SER A 198 -38.02 -53.34 -14.38
CA SER A 198 -39.00 -52.54 -13.62
C SER A 198 -38.53 -51.97 -12.28
N THR A 199 -37.26 -52.11 -11.89
CA THR A 199 -36.73 -51.55 -10.63
C THR A 199 -35.92 -50.27 -10.85
N ILE A 200 -36.06 -49.30 -9.94
CA ILE A 200 -35.33 -48.04 -9.99
C ILE A 200 -33.84 -48.30 -9.69
N LYS A 201 -32.98 -48.09 -10.68
CA LYS A 201 -31.52 -48.17 -10.52
C LYS A 201 -30.90 -46.85 -10.11
N LYS A 202 -31.36 -45.76 -10.72
CA LYS A 202 -30.81 -44.42 -10.53
C LYS A 202 -31.86 -43.37 -10.83
N ILE A 203 -31.94 -42.36 -9.97
CA ILE A 203 -32.68 -41.12 -10.23
C ILE A 203 -31.67 -40.00 -10.46
N ASP A 204 -31.64 -39.47 -11.67
CA ASP A 204 -30.81 -38.35 -12.05
C ASP A 204 -31.63 -37.05 -12.10
N ASN A 205 -31.53 -36.28 -11.02
CA ASN A 205 -32.17 -34.96 -10.93
C ASN A 205 -31.42 -33.87 -11.69
N ALA A 206 -30.19 -34.12 -12.14
CA ALA A 206 -29.38 -33.17 -12.90
C ALA A 206 -29.44 -33.42 -14.40
N ILE A 207 -29.80 -34.64 -14.80
CA ILE A 207 -29.91 -35.10 -16.20
C ILE A 207 -28.58 -34.84 -16.88
N LYS A 208 -27.55 -35.57 -16.43
CA LYS A 208 -26.21 -35.43 -16.96
C LYS A 208 -26.10 -36.15 -18.30
N ASP A 209 -25.69 -35.43 -19.33
CA ASP A 209 -25.17 -36.00 -20.57
C ASP A 209 -23.64 -35.84 -20.61
N GLY A 210 -22.99 -36.44 -21.60
CA GLY A 210 -21.52 -36.36 -21.74
C GLY A 210 -20.98 -34.93 -21.87
N GLU A 211 -21.84 -33.94 -22.08
CA GLU A 211 -21.50 -32.52 -22.29
C GLU A 211 -21.87 -31.61 -21.10
N GLY A 212 -22.71 -32.06 -20.16
CA GLY A 212 -23.06 -31.25 -18.99
C GLY A 212 -24.29 -31.73 -18.22
N PHE A 213 -24.98 -30.80 -17.54
CA PHE A 213 -26.30 -31.02 -16.96
C PHE A 213 -27.34 -30.35 -17.87
N LYS A 214 -28.42 -31.06 -18.20
CA LYS A 214 -29.44 -30.61 -19.18
C LYS A 214 -30.78 -30.22 -18.53
N LYS A 215 -30.76 -29.90 -17.23
CA LYS A 215 -31.95 -29.46 -16.51
C LYS A 215 -32.16 -27.95 -16.63
N SER A 216 -33.31 -27.56 -17.17
CA SER A 216 -33.74 -26.16 -17.22
C SER A 216 -34.08 -25.63 -15.83
N LEU A 217 -33.38 -24.57 -15.42
CA LEU A 217 -33.52 -23.92 -14.12
C LEU A 217 -33.82 -22.44 -14.32
N VAL A 218 -34.73 -21.90 -13.50
CA VAL A 218 -35.04 -20.47 -13.49
C VAL A 218 -34.34 -19.82 -12.29
N PHE A 219 -33.55 -18.78 -12.56
CA PHE A 219 -32.75 -18.10 -11.54
C PHE A 219 -33.33 -16.74 -11.18
N SER A 220 -33.31 -16.40 -9.89
CA SER A 220 -33.46 -15.01 -9.47
C SER A 220 -32.16 -14.24 -9.76
N ASN A 221 -32.25 -12.91 -9.88
CA ASN A 221 -31.06 -12.07 -10.06
C ASN A 221 -30.00 -12.31 -8.97
N ALA A 222 -30.42 -12.54 -7.73
CA ALA A 222 -29.51 -12.85 -6.63
C ALA A 222 -28.74 -14.16 -6.86
N ARG A 223 -29.45 -15.23 -7.27
CA ARG A 223 -28.80 -16.52 -7.61
C ARG A 223 -27.90 -16.41 -8.83
N LEU A 224 -28.31 -15.68 -9.86
CA LEU A 224 -27.50 -15.45 -11.05
C LEU A 224 -26.19 -14.73 -10.69
N TYR A 225 -26.26 -13.69 -9.87
CA TYR A 225 -25.08 -12.96 -9.41
C TYR A 225 -24.12 -13.84 -8.57
N GLU A 226 -24.68 -14.69 -7.71
CA GLU A 226 -23.89 -15.66 -6.95
C GLU A 226 -23.21 -16.69 -7.86
N LEU A 227 -23.91 -17.17 -8.90
CA LEU A 227 -23.34 -18.07 -9.89
C LEU A 227 -22.20 -17.41 -10.68
N ILE A 228 -22.36 -16.15 -11.10
CA ILE A 228 -21.31 -15.39 -11.77
C ILE A 228 -20.06 -15.30 -10.88
N LYS A 229 -20.22 -14.95 -9.59
CA LYS A 229 -19.10 -14.96 -8.63
C LYS A 229 -18.46 -16.33 -8.45
N CYS A 230 -19.26 -17.39 -8.44
CA CYS A 230 -18.74 -18.76 -8.37
C CYS A 230 -17.93 -19.12 -9.62
N VAL A 231 -18.37 -18.67 -10.80
CA VAL A 231 -17.65 -18.85 -12.07
C VAL A 231 -16.35 -18.06 -12.07
N GLU A 232 -16.36 -16.78 -11.65
CA GLU A 232 -15.13 -15.98 -11.48
C GLU A 232 -14.11 -16.69 -10.59
N LYS A 233 -14.57 -17.29 -9.48
CA LYS A 233 -13.72 -18.03 -8.53
C LYS A 233 -13.25 -19.38 -9.06
N LYS A 234 -14.09 -20.12 -9.79
CA LYS A 234 -13.82 -21.51 -10.24
C LYS A 234 -13.02 -21.57 -11.54
N VAL A 235 -13.30 -20.66 -12.48
CA VAL A 235 -12.62 -20.63 -13.78
C VAL A 235 -11.21 -20.07 -13.64
N GLY A 236 -10.85 -19.47 -12.50
CA GLY A 236 -9.56 -18.81 -12.40
C GLY A 236 -9.48 -17.76 -13.51
N LEU A 237 -10.41 -16.80 -13.50
CA LEU A 237 -10.07 -15.47 -14.03
C LEU A 237 -9.00 -14.79 -13.14
N GLU A 238 -8.21 -15.55 -12.37
CA GLU A 238 -6.76 -15.34 -12.33
C GLU A 238 -6.29 -15.23 -13.78
N LYS A 239 -6.37 -14.02 -14.32
CA LYS A 239 -5.55 -13.68 -15.47
C LYS A 239 -4.15 -14.15 -15.08
N ASP A 240 -3.62 -15.08 -15.85
CA ASP A 240 -2.28 -15.66 -15.64
C ASP A 240 -1.25 -14.57 -15.94
N LEU A 241 -1.20 -13.58 -15.04
CA LEU A 241 -0.43 -12.36 -15.19
C LEU A 241 0.95 -12.55 -14.57
N PRO A 242 1.97 -11.90 -15.14
CA PRO A 242 3.22 -11.75 -14.43
C PRO A 242 2.99 -10.95 -13.13
N CYS A 243 3.59 -11.44 -12.05
CA CYS A 243 3.59 -10.84 -10.72
C CYS A 243 5.03 -10.82 -10.18
N ILE A 244 5.33 -9.89 -9.28
CA ILE A 244 6.59 -9.89 -8.53
C ILE A 244 6.49 -10.93 -7.40
N THR A 245 7.51 -11.77 -7.29
CA THR A 245 7.65 -12.81 -6.25
C THR A 245 8.51 -12.38 -5.08
N GLY A 246 9.39 -11.41 -5.30
CA GLY A 246 10.35 -10.98 -4.28
C GLY A 246 11.20 -9.80 -4.73
N ILE A 247 11.84 -9.20 -3.73
CA ILE A 247 12.77 -8.08 -3.86
C ILE A 247 13.97 -8.30 -2.92
N SER A 248 15.12 -7.69 -3.22
CA SER A 248 16.33 -7.84 -2.39
C SER A 248 16.40 -6.93 -1.16
N TRP A 249 15.45 -6.00 -1.01
CA TRP A 249 15.34 -5.13 0.16
C TRP A 249 14.07 -5.44 0.94
N GLU A 250 14.05 -5.10 2.22
CA GLU A 250 12.85 -5.21 3.03
C GLU A 250 12.01 -3.93 2.89
N HIS A 251 10.72 -4.09 2.64
CA HIS A 251 9.79 -2.97 2.54
C HIS A 251 9.62 -2.29 3.90
N ASP A 252 9.69 -0.96 3.92
CA ASP A 252 9.53 -0.13 5.12
C ASP A 252 10.60 -0.37 6.21
N ARG A 253 11.74 -0.97 5.84
CA ARG A 253 12.87 -1.13 6.76
C ARG A 253 13.59 0.20 6.98
N GLU A 254 13.97 0.45 8.23
CA GLU A 254 14.83 1.59 8.59
C GLU A 254 16.27 1.13 8.86
N TYR A 255 17.24 1.74 8.18
CA TYR A 255 18.67 1.55 8.40
C TYR A 255 19.24 2.72 9.20
N ASP A 256 19.83 2.46 10.37
CA ASP A 256 20.54 3.49 11.14
C ASP A 256 22.03 3.53 10.76
N LEU A 257 22.48 4.63 10.15
CA LEU A 257 23.88 4.86 9.79
C LEU A 257 24.82 4.97 11.00
N SER A 258 24.27 5.07 12.21
CA SER A 258 25.03 5.00 13.45
C SER A 258 25.33 3.57 13.92
N ASN A 259 24.58 2.58 13.41
CA ASN A 259 24.73 1.16 13.71
C ASN A 259 25.66 0.48 12.69
N PRO A 260 26.79 -0.13 13.12
CA PRO A 260 27.70 -0.83 12.22
C PRO A 260 27.10 -1.98 11.41
N SER A 261 26.09 -2.69 11.95
CA SER A 261 25.44 -3.81 11.24
C SER A 261 24.58 -3.31 10.09
N ASP A 262 23.70 -2.34 10.37
CA ASP A 262 22.83 -1.73 9.36
C ASP A 262 23.64 -1.07 8.24
N MET A 263 24.77 -0.45 8.61
CA MET A 263 25.73 0.11 7.66
C MET A 263 26.27 -0.93 6.68
N GLU A 264 26.63 -2.11 7.16
CA GLU A 264 27.19 -3.16 6.31
C GLU A 264 26.13 -3.79 5.42
N GLU A 265 24.95 -4.07 5.97
CA GLU A 265 23.80 -4.55 5.20
C GLU A 265 23.37 -3.56 4.11
N LEU A 266 23.35 -2.25 4.44
CA LEU A 266 23.02 -1.19 3.50
C LEU A 266 24.07 -1.08 2.37
N ARG A 267 25.36 -1.25 2.69
CA ARG A 267 26.44 -1.25 1.68
C ARG A 267 26.24 -2.37 0.67
N GLU A 268 25.99 -3.58 1.15
CA GLU A 268 25.74 -4.74 0.29
C GLU A 268 24.48 -4.55 -0.56
N LEU A 269 23.39 -4.04 0.04
CA LEU A 269 22.17 -3.74 -0.69
C LEU A 269 22.39 -2.69 -1.80
N MET A 270 23.16 -1.63 -1.54
CA MET A 270 23.44 -0.59 -2.52
C MET A 270 24.27 -1.06 -3.72
N LEU A 271 25.00 -2.18 -3.59
CA LEU A 271 25.72 -2.77 -4.71
C LEU A 271 24.76 -3.36 -5.75
N ARG A 272 23.68 -3.99 -5.31
CA ARG A 272 22.75 -4.68 -6.21
C ARG A 272 21.35 -4.81 -5.60
N TYR A 273 20.40 -4.14 -6.23
CA TYR A 273 18.97 -4.36 -6.04
C TYR A 273 18.48 -5.43 -6.99
N THR A 274 17.52 -6.26 -6.58
CA THR A 274 16.91 -7.31 -7.40
C THR A 274 15.39 -7.27 -7.25
N ILE A 275 14.67 -7.47 -8.35
CA ILE A 275 13.25 -7.81 -8.40
C ILE A 275 13.11 -9.16 -9.12
N THR A 276 12.38 -10.10 -8.52
CA THR A 276 12.08 -11.42 -9.12
C THR A 276 10.60 -11.52 -9.47
N PHE A 277 10.29 -12.27 -10.53
CA PHE A 277 8.94 -12.44 -11.06
C PHE A 277 8.54 -13.92 -11.01
N ASN A 278 7.24 -14.20 -11.06
CA ASN A 278 6.73 -15.59 -11.19
C ASN A 278 6.83 -16.11 -12.63
N LYS A 279 7.20 -15.25 -13.58
CA LYS A 279 7.23 -15.50 -15.03
C LYS A 279 8.39 -14.77 -15.70
N ASP A 280 8.77 -15.24 -16.87
CA ASP A 280 9.75 -14.58 -17.74
C ASP A 280 9.23 -13.22 -18.24
N ILE A 281 10.05 -12.18 -18.08
CA ILE A 281 9.74 -10.80 -18.47
C ILE A 281 10.61 -10.37 -19.66
N LYS A 282 10.01 -9.65 -20.61
CA LYS A 282 10.72 -9.00 -21.71
C LYS A 282 11.62 -7.89 -21.16
N LYS A 283 12.93 -8.13 -21.11
CA LYS A 283 13.89 -7.23 -20.45
C LYS A 283 13.92 -5.83 -21.04
N GLU A 284 13.67 -5.70 -22.33
CA GLU A 284 13.57 -4.41 -23.03
C GLU A 284 12.45 -3.51 -22.47
N THR A 285 11.43 -4.11 -21.84
CA THR A 285 10.31 -3.38 -21.22
C THR A 285 10.66 -2.81 -19.84
N ILE A 286 11.71 -3.33 -19.19
CA ILE A 286 12.26 -2.78 -17.94
C ILE A 286 13.45 -1.88 -18.28
N ASN A 287 13.24 -0.57 -18.19
CA ASN A 287 14.24 0.45 -18.51
C ASN A 287 14.05 1.70 -17.64
N HIS A 288 14.87 2.73 -17.86
CA HIS A 288 14.86 3.97 -17.08
C HIS A 288 13.54 4.76 -17.10
N LYS A 289 12.53 4.37 -17.90
CA LYS A 289 11.20 4.99 -17.91
C LYS A 289 10.18 4.21 -17.08
N THR A 290 10.36 2.90 -16.99
CA THR A 290 9.44 1.95 -16.33
C THR A 290 9.90 1.63 -14.91
N LEU A 291 11.20 1.60 -14.64
CA LEU A 291 11.79 1.47 -13.31
C LEU A 291 12.46 2.79 -12.89
N ASN A 292 12.06 3.33 -11.74
CA ASN A 292 12.61 4.56 -11.18
C ASN A 292 13.06 4.36 -9.73
N GLY A 293 14.21 4.95 -9.37
CA GLY A 293 14.60 5.19 -7.99
C GLY A 293 14.46 6.67 -7.68
N ILE A 294 13.89 7.00 -6.53
CA ILE A 294 13.70 8.37 -6.05
C ILE A 294 14.30 8.46 -4.65
N LEU A 295 15.25 9.38 -4.47
CA LEU A 295 15.73 9.77 -3.16
C LEU A 295 14.86 10.93 -2.64
N LEU A 296 14.15 10.68 -1.55
CA LEU A 296 13.41 11.69 -0.80
C LEU A 296 14.22 12.03 0.45
N GLU A 297 14.60 13.28 0.60
CA GLU A 297 15.12 13.78 1.87
C GLU A 297 13.96 14.38 2.66
N TYR A 298 13.83 14.02 3.93
CA TYR A 298 12.75 14.54 4.76
C TYR A 298 13.25 14.92 6.16
N ILE A 299 12.55 15.87 6.75
CA ILE A 299 12.69 16.26 8.15
C ILE A 299 11.47 15.70 8.88
N PHE A 300 11.71 15.03 9.98
CA PHE A 300 10.67 14.43 10.81
C PHE A 300 10.64 15.11 12.18
N VAL A 301 9.45 15.49 12.62
CA VAL A 301 9.24 16.05 13.97
C VAL A 301 8.48 15.03 14.80
N GLU A 302 9.07 14.61 15.92
CA GLU A 302 8.63 13.45 16.70
C GLU A 302 7.20 13.55 17.24
N HIS A 303 6.61 14.75 17.39
CA HIS A 303 5.18 14.92 17.61
C HIS A 303 4.83 16.42 17.68
N TYR A 304 3.87 16.90 16.89
CA TYR A 304 3.15 18.13 17.23
C TYR A 304 1.90 17.76 18.03
N ASN A 305 1.70 18.37 19.20
CA ASN A 305 0.54 18.10 20.06
C ASN A 305 -0.80 18.18 19.32
N ASP A 306 -0.90 19.03 18.30
CA ASP A 306 -2.13 19.28 17.54
C ASP A 306 -2.21 18.50 16.21
N CYS A 307 -1.11 17.92 15.73
CA CYS A 307 -1.02 17.37 14.35
C CYS A 307 -0.46 15.94 14.27
N GLY A 308 0.00 15.35 15.37
CA GLY A 308 0.68 14.06 15.38
C GLY A 308 2.07 14.12 14.73
N TYR A 309 2.49 13.02 14.09
CA TYR A 309 3.77 12.93 13.37
C TYR A 309 3.73 13.74 12.07
N VAL A 310 4.73 14.59 11.88
CA VAL A 310 4.85 15.41 10.67
C VAL A 310 6.17 15.09 9.97
N GLU A 311 6.05 14.64 8.73
CA GLU A 311 7.16 14.45 7.79
C GLU A 311 7.11 15.55 6.74
N GLN A 312 8.19 16.33 6.61
CA GLN A 312 8.33 17.36 5.59
C GLN A 312 9.45 16.98 4.62
N THR A 313 9.12 16.72 3.36
CA THR A 313 10.12 16.50 2.30
C THR A 313 10.89 17.79 2.04
N SER A 314 12.21 17.75 2.23
CA SER A 314 13.12 18.88 2.02
C SER A 314 13.74 18.88 0.62
N ALA A 315 13.95 17.70 0.03
CA ALA A 315 14.44 17.55 -1.33
C ALA A 315 13.96 16.24 -1.97
N LYS A 316 13.84 16.23 -3.30
CA LYS A 316 13.50 15.07 -4.11
C LYS A 316 14.42 14.99 -5.31
N SER A 317 15.12 13.86 -5.46
CA SER A 317 16.07 13.64 -6.55
C SER A 317 15.83 12.27 -7.20
N ASN A 318 15.84 12.22 -8.54
CA ASN A 318 15.78 10.95 -9.26
C ASN A 318 17.18 10.31 -9.26
N LEU A 319 17.23 9.01 -8.97
CA LEU A 319 18.45 8.22 -8.99
C LEU A 319 18.64 7.58 -10.37
N PRO A 320 19.87 7.57 -10.92
CA PRO A 320 20.14 6.88 -12.18
C PRO A 320 19.97 5.38 -11.99
N VAL A 321 19.33 4.70 -12.94
CA VAL A 321 19.16 3.23 -12.89
C VAL A 321 20.15 2.57 -13.83
N CYS A 322 21.02 1.73 -13.30
CA CYS A 322 21.98 0.95 -14.08
C CYS A 322 21.71 -0.53 -13.93
N PHE A 323 21.32 -1.16 -15.03
CA PHE A 323 20.99 -2.58 -15.09
C PHE A 323 22.25 -3.44 -15.24
N PHE A 324 22.27 -4.59 -14.57
CA PHE A 324 23.33 -5.58 -14.76
C PHE A 324 23.07 -6.42 -16.02
N PRO A 325 24.11 -6.74 -16.82
CA PRO A 325 23.98 -7.62 -17.98
C PRO A 325 23.83 -9.09 -17.55
N GLU A 326 23.29 -9.92 -18.45
CA GLU A 326 23.24 -11.39 -18.35
C GLU A 326 22.58 -11.94 -17.06
N GLU A 327 21.25 -11.92 -17.02
CA GLU A 327 20.47 -12.53 -15.94
C GLU A 327 19.40 -13.49 -16.47
N ALA A 328 18.80 -14.29 -15.57
CA ALA A 328 17.60 -15.06 -15.87
C ALA A 328 16.44 -14.15 -16.30
N LYS A 329 15.48 -14.68 -17.06
CA LYS A 329 14.39 -13.89 -17.66
C LYS A 329 13.31 -13.47 -16.64
N ASP A 330 13.18 -14.21 -15.57
CA ASP A 330 12.30 -13.98 -14.42
C ASP A 330 12.91 -13.04 -13.36
N LYS A 331 14.02 -12.36 -13.69
CA LYS A 331 14.79 -11.57 -12.75
C LYS A 331 15.37 -10.32 -13.40
N VAL A 332 15.34 -9.22 -12.66
CA VAL A 332 16.08 -8.00 -12.99
C VAL A 332 16.86 -7.50 -11.78
N SER A 333 18.14 -7.23 -11.98
CA SER A 333 18.98 -6.55 -11.01
C SER A 333 19.53 -5.25 -11.56
N PHE A 334 19.66 -4.28 -10.67
CA PHE A 334 20.11 -2.92 -10.98
C PHE A 334 20.82 -2.29 -9.79
N THR A 335 21.49 -1.17 -10.02
CA THR A 335 22.02 -0.31 -8.97
C THR A 335 21.68 1.16 -9.26
N PHE A 336 21.49 1.92 -8.19
CA PHE A 336 21.36 3.39 -8.25
C PHE A 336 22.71 4.11 -8.21
N PHE A 337 23.78 3.37 -7.95
CA PHE A 337 25.12 3.89 -7.73
C PHE A 337 26.10 3.15 -8.65
N PRO A 338 26.01 3.36 -9.98
CA PRO A 338 26.95 2.74 -10.92
C PRO A 338 28.38 3.21 -10.63
N GLY A 339 29.31 2.26 -10.55
CA GLY A 339 30.71 2.55 -10.27
C GLY A 339 31.38 3.37 -11.37
N ILE A 340 31.95 4.51 -10.99
CA ILE A 340 33.08 5.13 -11.68
C ILE A 340 34.19 4.07 -11.67
N SER A 341 34.48 3.47 -12.82
CA SER A 341 35.53 2.48 -12.99
C SER A 341 36.85 2.97 -12.36
N GLY A 342 37.27 2.37 -11.25
CA GLY A 342 38.58 2.64 -10.63
C GLY A 342 38.61 2.82 -9.11
N ILE A 343 37.48 2.96 -8.41
CA ILE A 343 37.45 3.06 -6.94
C ILE A 343 36.80 1.79 -6.38
N GLY A 344 37.56 1.01 -5.63
CA GLY A 344 37.02 -0.13 -4.89
C GLY A 344 35.92 0.31 -3.94
N ASN A 345 34.80 -0.40 -3.98
CA ASN A 345 33.66 -0.35 -3.07
C ASN A 345 32.74 0.89 -3.19
N VAL A 346 31.85 0.86 -4.19
CA VAL A 346 30.88 1.94 -4.48
C VAL A 346 29.83 2.12 -3.38
N GLY A 347 29.35 1.02 -2.78
CA GLY A 347 28.44 1.07 -1.62
C GLY A 347 29.09 1.80 -0.44
N TYR A 348 30.37 1.52 -0.19
CA TYR A 348 31.15 2.21 0.84
C TYR A 348 31.24 3.72 0.59
N TRP A 349 31.51 4.16 -0.65
CA TRP A 349 31.54 5.59 -1.00
C TRP A 349 30.16 6.25 -0.84
N ALA A 350 29.09 5.62 -1.31
CA ALA A 350 27.73 6.18 -1.27
C ALA A 350 27.26 6.38 0.17
N VAL A 351 27.38 5.35 1.00
CA VAL A 351 27.01 5.40 2.42
C VAL A 351 27.85 6.43 3.18
N ASN A 352 29.16 6.49 2.94
CA ASN A 352 30.02 7.50 3.56
C ASN A 352 29.68 8.93 3.14
N ASN A 353 29.32 9.14 1.87
CA ASN A 353 28.90 10.45 1.39
C ASN A 353 27.54 10.87 1.97
N MET A 354 26.63 9.90 2.17
CA MET A 354 25.38 10.09 2.90
C MET A 354 25.64 10.54 4.36
N ILE A 355 26.52 9.83 5.09
CA ILE A 355 26.92 10.22 6.45
C ILE A 355 27.50 11.65 6.48
N LYS A 356 28.51 11.92 5.63
CA LYS A 356 29.14 13.25 5.54
C LYS A 356 28.14 14.35 5.27
N THR A 357 27.21 14.11 4.33
CA THR A 357 26.18 15.08 3.97
C THR A 357 25.23 15.31 5.14
N ARG A 358 24.79 14.27 5.84
CA ARG A 358 23.85 14.40 6.98
C ARG A 358 24.44 15.11 8.17
N ILE A 359 25.67 14.77 8.54
CA ILE A 359 26.38 15.46 9.63
C ILE A 359 26.60 16.93 9.23
N LYS A 360 27.03 17.20 7.99
CA LYS A 360 27.18 18.57 7.49
C LYS A 360 25.85 19.33 7.47
N THR A 361 24.74 18.71 7.09
CA THR A 361 23.41 19.32 7.06
C THR A 361 22.94 19.65 8.48
N ALA A 362 23.11 18.74 9.44
CA ALA A 362 22.78 18.98 10.86
C ALA A 362 23.49 20.21 11.44
N TYR A 363 24.73 20.48 11.01
CA TYR A 363 25.50 21.66 11.44
C TYR A 363 25.29 22.90 10.56
N LYS A 364 24.90 22.74 9.28
CA LYS A 364 24.60 23.85 8.36
C LYS A 364 23.17 24.38 8.49
N SER A 365 22.20 23.53 8.83
CA SER A 365 20.85 23.95 9.17
C SER A 365 20.96 24.73 10.48
N ARG A 366 21.19 26.04 10.35
CA ARG A 366 21.29 26.98 11.45
C ARG A 366 20.24 26.62 12.51
N VAL A 367 20.74 26.19 13.66
CA VAL A 367 20.32 26.64 14.99
C VAL A 367 18.96 27.34 14.92
N THR A 368 17.86 26.58 15.02
CA THR A 368 16.65 27.19 15.56
C THR A 368 16.97 27.35 17.04
N MET A 369 17.52 28.51 17.42
CA MET A 369 17.75 28.85 18.82
C MET A 369 16.42 28.61 19.52
N GLY A 370 16.36 27.62 20.42
CA GLY A 370 15.34 27.62 21.44
C GLY A 370 15.57 28.91 22.22
N ILE A 371 14.75 29.94 21.94
CA ILE A 371 14.88 31.31 22.46
C ILE A 371 14.96 31.33 24.00
N THR A 372 14.59 30.22 24.65
CA THR A 372 14.54 30.02 26.10
C THR A 372 15.64 29.14 26.71
N THR A 373 16.34 28.26 25.96
CA THR A 373 17.23 27.25 26.57
C THR A 373 18.69 27.28 26.09
N GLY A 374 19.00 27.92 24.97
CA GLY A 374 20.36 27.89 24.41
C GLY A 374 20.82 26.51 23.92
N GLU A 375 19.92 25.53 23.85
CA GLU A 375 20.20 24.19 23.33
C GLU A 375 20.12 24.18 21.80
N VAL A 376 21.14 23.61 21.16
CA VAL A 376 21.14 23.32 19.71
C VAL A 376 20.27 22.09 19.49
N LYS A 377 19.04 22.26 18.99
CA LYS A 377 18.22 21.13 18.52
C LYS A 377 18.57 20.81 17.08
N VAL A 378 19.24 19.67 16.88
CA VAL A 378 19.46 19.11 15.54
C VAL A 378 18.12 18.61 15.01
N GLN A 379 17.73 19.01 13.81
CA GLN A 379 16.53 18.47 13.17
C GLN A 379 16.76 17.00 12.81
N ASN A 380 15.80 16.13 13.12
CA ASN A 380 15.86 14.72 12.71
C ASN A 380 15.63 14.65 11.19
N VAL A 381 16.71 14.41 10.44
CA VAL A 381 16.67 14.30 8.98
C VAL A 381 16.83 12.85 8.56
N GLY A 382 15.89 12.34 7.76
CA GLY A 382 15.93 11.02 7.15
C GLY A 382 16.03 11.08 5.62
N MET A 383 16.34 9.94 5.02
CA MET A 383 16.27 9.72 3.58
C MET A 383 15.45 8.49 3.27
N ARG A 384 14.51 8.59 2.35
CA ARG A 384 13.77 7.45 1.81
C ARG A 384 14.25 7.16 0.40
N ILE A 385 14.64 5.91 0.15
CA ILE A 385 14.85 5.40 -1.20
C ILE A 385 13.55 4.76 -1.63
N LEU A 386 12.82 5.42 -2.52
CA LEU A 386 11.56 4.95 -3.10
C LEU A 386 11.84 4.32 -4.46
N ILE A 387 11.44 3.07 -4.64
CA ILE A 387 11.63 2.29 -5.86
C ILE A 387 10.25 2.02 -6.48
N GLN A 388 10.10 2.41 -7.73
CA GLN A 388 8.84 2.33 -8.47
C GLN A 388 9.01 1.55 -9.77
N LEU A 389 8.14 0.58 -10.03
CA LEU A 389 8.07 -0.15 -11.30
C LEU A 389 6.64 -0.04 -11.88
N LYS A 390 6.54 0.53 -13.09
CA LYS A 390 5.27 0.79 -13.79
C LYS A 390 4.79 -0.48 -14.51
N GLY A 391 3.90 -1.23 -13.88
CA GLY A 391 3.43 -2.52 -14.37
C GLY A 391 2.74 -2.45 -15.74
N ASP A 392 2.09 -1.32 -16.07
CA ASP A 392 1.38 -1.13 -17.35
C ASP A 392 2.28 -1.30 -18.58
N PHE A 393 3.59 -1.10 -18.39
CA PHE A 393 4.58 -1.12 -19.46
C PHE A 393 5.61 -2.25 -19.31
N VAL A 394 5.51 -3.08 -18.28
CA VAL A 394 6.38 -4.23 -18.06
C VAL A 394 5.64 -5.48 -18.48
N LEU A 395 6.14 -6.16 -19.52
CA LEU A 395 5.40 -7.23 -20.19
C LEU A 395 6.11 -8.57 -20.07
N ASP A 396 5.35 -9.66 -19.91
CA ASP A 396 5.88 -11.01 -20.10
C ASP A 396 6.19 -11.33 -21.58
N GLU A 397 6.73 -12.52 -21.82
CA GLU A 397 7.02 -13.04 -23.16
C GLU A 397 5.78 -13.07 -24.07
N ASN A 398 4.59 -13.28 -23.50
CA ASN A 398 3.31 -13.31 -24.22
C ASN A 398 2.70 -11.92 -24.45
N GLY A 399 3.27 -10.86 -23.85
CA GLY A 399 2.78 -9.49 -23.98
C GLY A 399 1.75 -9.07 -22.92
N TYR A 400 1.55 -9.85 -21.85
CA TYR A 400 0.70 -9.48 -20.74
C TYR A 400 1.40 -8.50 -19.79
N PRO A 401 0.75 -7.41 -19.38
CA PRO A 401 1.31 -6.48 -18.39
C PRO A 401 1.42 -7.09 -16.99
N LEU A 402 2.43 -6.64 -16.25
CA LEU A 402 2.69 -6.96 -14.84
C LEU A 402 1.55 -6.50 -13.95
N ASP A 403 1.01 -7.39 -13.13
CA ASP A 403 0.13 -7.03 -12.01
C ASP A 403 0.99 -6.55 -10.82
N ALA A 404 1.26 -5.25 -10.82
CA ALA A 404 2.36 -4.66 -10.05
C ALA A 404 1.95 -4.18 -8.66
N ASN A 405 0.66 -4.14 -8.33
CA ASN A 405 0.18 -3.53 -7.10
C ASN A 405 0.73 -4.25 -5.84
N PHE A 406 1.58 -3.57 -5.06
CA PHE A 406 2.22 -4.16 -3.86
C PHE A 406 1.35 -4.03 -2.62
N LEU A 407 0.20 -4.71 -2.64
CA LEU A 407 -0.81 -4.57 -1.60
C LEU A 407 -0.28 -5.07 -0.25
N LYS A 408 -0.24 -4.16 0.74
CA LYS A 408 0.18 -4.44 2.13
C LYS A 408 1.61 -4.98 2.26
N GLY A 409 2.47 -4.77 1.27
CA GLY A 409 3.83 -5.30 1.28
C GLY A 409 3.92 -6.83 1.17
N VAL A 410 2.90 -7.49 0.60
CA VAL A 410 2.83 -8.96 0.48
C VAL A 410 3.12 -9.42 -0.94
N PHE A 411 3.87 -10.52 -1.07
CA PHE A 411 4.06 -11.25 -2.32
C PHE A 411 3.11 -12.46 -2.42
N LEU A 412 2.66 -12.87 -3.61
CA LEU A 412 2.87 -12.26 -4.92
C LEU A 412 2.20 -10.87 -5.02
N THR A 413 2.78 -9.96 -5.81
CA THR A 413 2.10 -8.69 -6.07
C THR A 413 0.83 -8.90 -6.88
N GLY A 414 -0.13 -8.00 -6.70
CA GLY A 414 -1.23 -7.81 -7.62
C GLY A 414 -2.62 -7.77 -7.00
N ASN A 415 -3.60 -7.45 -7.83
CA ASN A 415 -5.03 -7.44 -7.49
C ASN A 415 -5.91 -8.18 -8.51
N GLY A 416 -5.29 -8.97 -9.39
CA GLY A 416 -5.94 -9.68 -10.50
C GLY A 416 -6.14 -8.83 -11.76
N ILE A 417 -5.54 -7.64 -11.84
CA ILE A 417 -5.71 -6.68 -12.95
C ILE A 417 -4.34 -6.36 -13.55
N PRO A 418 -4.15 -6.47 -14.88
CA PRO A 418 -2.87 -6.13 -15.50
C PRO A 418 -2.55 -4.65 -15.31
N GLY A 419 -1.29 -4.37 -14.99
CA GLY A 419 -0.76 -3.01 -14.85
C GLY A 419 -0.61 -2.54 -13.41
N GLY A 420 -0.75 -1.22 -13.22
CA GLY A 420 -0.60 -0.58 -11.91
C GLY A 420 0.85 -0.23 -11.57
N LEU A 421 1.07 0.19 -10.32
CA LEU A 421 2.37 0.67 -9.84
C LEU A 421 2.85 -0.21 -8.70
N PHE A 422 3.99 -0.87 -8.90
CA PHE A 422 4.77 -1.40 -7.80
C PHE A 422 5.51 -0.24 -7.15
N GLU A 423 5.32 -0.06 -5.85
CA GLU A 423 5.98 0.96 -5.06
C GLU A 423 6.47 0.33 -3.76
N SER A 424 7.77 0.45 -3.49
CA SER A 424 8.38 -0.03 -2.25
C SER A 424 9.50 0.90 -1.84
N TRP A 425 9.75 1.04 -0.54
CA TRP A 425 10.76 1.93 0.00
C TRP A 425 11.48 1.31 1.18
N PHE A 426 12.61 1.92 1.51
CA PHE A 426 13.28 1.78 2.80
C PHE A 426 13.85 3.14 3.19
N ASP A 427 14.07 3.31 4.49
CA ASP A 427 14.50 4.54 5.12
C ASP A 427 15.92 4.43 5.64
N VAL A 428 16.68 5.51 5.54
CA VAL A 428 18.05 5.65 6.02
C VAL A 428 18.08 6.84 6.97
N LYS A 429 18.35 6.56 8.24
CA LYS A 429 18.39 7.54 9.33
C LYS A 429 19.75 7.56 9.98
N PHE A 430 19.96 8.56 10.85
CA PHE A 430 21.16 8.66 11.66
C PHE A 430 20.75 9.07 13.07
N ASP A 431 21.15 8.30 14.08
CA ASP A 431 20.96 8.67 15.49
C ASP A 431 21.85 9.88 15.86
N TYR A 432 21.25 11.07 15.87
CA TYR A 432 21.93 12.31 16.21
C TYR A 432 22.38 12.38 17.67
N SER A 433 21.85 11.54 18.57
CA SER A 433 22.37 11.48 19.95
C SER A 433 23.82 11.01 20.00
N LYS A 434 24.29 10.25 18.99
CA LYS A 434 25.68 9.82 18.86
C LYS A 434 26.64 10.97 18.63
N VAL A 435 26.18 12.03 17.96
CA VAL A 435 26.94 13.27 17.74
C VAL A 435 27.15 13.97 19.09
N ASP A 436 26.10 14.11 19.89
CA ASP A 436 26.22 14.69 21.23
C ASP A 436 27.10 13.86 22.16
N ASN A 437 27.01 12.52 22.07
CA ASN A 437 27.86 11.62 22.84
C ASN A 437 29.34 11.75 22.43
N ALA A 438 29.64 11.87 21.13
CA ALA A 438 31.00 12.13 20.65
C ALA A 438 31.55 13.46 21.21
N LYS A 439 30.73 14.52 21.22
CA LYS A 439 31.09 15.81 21.82
C LYS A 439 31.36 15.66 23.33
N LYS A 440 30.50 14.95 24.06
CA LYS A 440 30.69 14.68 25.51
C LYS A 440 31.98 13.92 25.79
N VAL A 441 32.34 12.94 24.95
CA VAL A 441 33.62 12.20 25.09
C VAL A 441 34.80 13.16 24.99
N ILE A 442 34.81 14.07 24.01
CA ILE A 442 35.87 15.05 23.82
C ILE A 442 35.91 16.07 24.97
N SER A 443 34.75 16.52 25.45
CA SER A 443 34.66 17.43 26.60
C SER A 443 35.20 16.77 27.88
N ASN A 444 34.90 15.49 28.10
CA ASN A 444 35.35 14.74 29.28
C ASN A 444 36.82 14.30 29.18
N LYS A 445 37.29 14.00 27.97
CA LYS A 445 38.66 13.59 27.67
C LYS A 445 39.26 14.39 26.51
N PRO A 446 39.73 15.63 26.79
CA PRO A 446 40.41 16.45 25.80
C PRO A 446 41.66 15.75 25.26
N GLY A 447 41.87 15.82 23.95
CA GLY A 447 42.96 15.14 23.26
C GLY A 447 42.64 13.70 22.85
N SER A 448 41.35 13.33 22.79
CA SER A 448 40.93 12.02 22.30
C SER A 448 41.19 11.81 20.81
N THR A 449 41.55 10.59 20.43
CA THR A 449 41.68 10.19 19.02
C THR A 449 40.34 9.71 18.46
N THR A 450 40.26 9.56 17.14
CA THR A 450 39.09 8.97 16.47
C THR A 450 38.74 7.60 17.05
N GLU A 451 39.72 6.74 17.30
CA GLU A 451 39.53 5.38 17.80
C GLU A 451 38.94 5.37 19.21
N GLU A 452 39.40 6.28 20.08
CA GLU A 452 38.85 6.41 21.43
C GLU A 452 37.39 6.85 21.39
N VAL A 453 37.07 7.85 20.57
CA VAL A 453 35.69 8.33 20.41
C VAL A 453 34.80 7.24 19.82
N ALA A 454 35.26 6.53 18.78
CA ALA A 454 34.53 5.42 18.16
C ALA A 454 34.18 4.34 19.20
N THR A 455 35.18 3.93 19.99
CA THR A 455 35.00 2.92 21.04
C THR A 455 34.02 3.39 22.12
N SER A 456 34.15 4.64 22.59
CA SER A 456 33.27 5.19 23.64
C SER A 456 31.84 5.45 23.19
N THR A 457 31.59 5.58 21.88
CA THR A 457 30.24 5.87 21.32
C THR A 457 29.60 4.66 20.63
N SER A 458 30.31 3.52 20.60
CA SER A 458 29.93 2.32 19.86
C SER A 458 29.70 2.60 18.36
N LEU A 459 30.46 3.54 17.81
CA LEU A 459 30.44 3.88 16.39
C LEU A 459 31.55 3.13 15.64
N SER A 460 31.39 2.98 14.33
CA SER A 460 32.53 2.65 13.47
C SER A 460 33.59 3.75 13.53
N ARG A 461 34.86 3.39 13.29
CA ARG A 461 35.96 4.36 13.25
C ARG A 461 35.71 5.43 12.19
N GLU A 462 35.12 5.06 11.06
CA GLU A 462 34.77 5.93 9.95
C GLU A 462 33.65 6.91 10.33
N THR A 463 32.57 6.41 10.93
CA THR A 463 31.45 7.26 11.38
C THR A 463 31.93 8.25 12.43
N ALA A 464 32.72 7.80 13.41
CA ALA A 464 33.33 8.69 14.38
C ALA A 464 34.25 9.73 13.71
N TYR A 465 35.08 9.33 12.76
CA TYR A 465 35.93 10.25 12.00
C TYR A 465 35.11 11.32 11.29
N PHE A 466 34.03 10.96 10.60
CA PHE A 466 33.19 11.94 9.88
C PHE A 466 32.46 12.89 10.82
N ILE A 467 32.00 12.40 11.98
CA ILE A 467 31.42 13.27 13.02
C ILE A 467 32.46 14.28 13.49
N LEU A 468 33.65 13.80 13.85
CA LEU A 468 34.73 14.64 14.38
C LEU A 468 35.27 15.61 13.33
N GLU A 469 35.45 15.16 12.09
CA GLU A 469 35.85 15.99 10.95
C GLU A 469 34.83 17.11 10.70
N ALA A 470 33.53 16.78 10.71
CA ALA A 470 32.48 17.77 10.53
C ALA A 470 32.39 18.73 11.71
N MET A 471 32.49 18.26 12.96
CA MET A 471 32.53 19.11 14.14
C MET A 471 33.73 20.06 14.10
N ALA A 472 34.92 19.55 13.74
CA ALA A 472 36.14 20.37 13.65
C ALA A 472 36.03 21.42 12.53
N LYS A 473 35.44 21.05 11.39
CA LYS A 473 35.24 21.95 10.25
C LYS A 473 34.17 23.03 10.49
N ASN A 474 33.18 22.74 11.32
CA ASN A 474 32.13 23.71 11.70
C ASN A 474 32.41 24.32 13.08
N ASN A 475 33.67 24.34 13.53
CA ASN A 475 34.04 25.04 14.75
C ASN A 475 33.22 24.65 15.98
N VAL A 476 33.01 23.35 16.18
CA VAL A 476 32.38 22.81 17.40
C VAL A 476 33.44 22.25 18.35
N ILE A 477 34.56 21.80 17.80
CA ILE A 477 35.73 21.22 18.50
C ILE A 477 37.01 21.64 17.76
N TYR A 478 38.16 21.54 18.43
CA TYR A 478 39.47 21.82 17.87
C TYR A 478 40.23 20.52 17.51
N TYR A 479 40.90 20.48 16.37
CA TYR A 479 41.71 19.34 15.94
C TYR A 479 43.20 19.71 15.85
N LYS A 480 44.08 18.88 16.45
CA LYS A 480 45.53 19.03 16.36
C LYS A 480 46.24 17.68 16.49
N GLU A 481 47.16 17.40 15.56
CA GLU A 481 48.06 16.23 15.61
C GLU A 481 47.33 14.89 15.83
N GLY A 482 46.22 14.67 15.13
CA GLY A 482 45.44 13.43 15.24
C GLY A 482 44.50 13.36 16.46
N LYS A 483 44.39 14.44 17.23
CA LYS A 483 43.59 14.50 18.46
C LYS A 483 42.59 15.64 18.43
N TYR A 484 41.47 15.44 19.12
CA TYR A 484 40.36 16.38 19.19
C TYR A 484 40.21 16.95 20.61
N TYR A 485 39.88 18.23 20.71
CA TYR A 485 39.79 19.00 21.95
C TYR A 485 38.49 19.81 21.95
N PRO A 486 37.86 20.07 23.12
CA PRO A 486 36.71 20.96 23.18
C PRO A 486 37.15 22.41 22.86
N LEU A 487 36.20 23.23 22.41
CA LEU A 487 36.40 24.68 22.35
C LEU A 487 36.39 25.28 23.77
N PRO A 488 36.99 26.48 23.97
CA PRO A 488 36.96 27.20 25.25
C PRO A 488 35.53 27.40 25.74
N ASP A 489 35.31 27.32 27.06
CA ASP A 489 33.98 27.43 27.66
C ASP A 489 33.50 28.91 27.64
N PRO A 490 32.39 29.22 26.93
CA PRO A 490 31.75 30.53 26.95
C PRO A 490 31.55 31.12 28.34
N ALA A 491 31.20 30.31 29.34
CA ALA A 491 30.82 30.77 30.68
C ALA A 491 32.03 31.07 31.58
N LYS A 492 33.23 30.67 31.17
CA LYS A 492 34.48 30.82 31.95
C LYS A 492 35.49 31.76 31.28
N THR A 493 35.13 32.41 30.18
CA THR A 493 36.01 33.30 29.41
C THR A 493 36.18 34.66 30.09
N MET A 494 37.44 35.09 30.31
CA MET A 494 37.80 36.39 30.88
C MET A 494 38.77 37.12 29.97
N ILE A 495 38.46 38.36 29.61
CA ILE A 495 39.34 39.25 28.86
C ILE A 495 39.94 40.24 29.85
N VAL A 496 41.26 40.21 30.00
CA VAL A 496 42.02 41.11 30.87
C VAL A 496 42.70 42.16 30.00
N TYR A 497 42.53 43.44 30.34
CA TYR A 497 43.20 44.52 29.60
C TYR A 497 44.10 45.35 30.50
N ASP A 498 45.21 45.86 29.95
CA ASP A 498 46.08 46.78 30.69
C ASP A 498 45.40 48.15 30.83
N ALA A 499 45.01 48.52 32.05
CA ALA A 499 44.35 49.81 32.32
C ALA A 499 45.25 51.04 32.11
N LYS A 500 46.57 50.84 31.91
CA LYS A 500 47.51 51.94 31.65
C LYS A 500 47.15 52.76 30.41
N TYR A 501 46.46 52.16 29.42
CA TYR A 501 46.11 52.83 28.17
C TYR A 501 44.60 52.79 27.91
N ASN A 502 43.96 53.96 27.81
CA ASN A 502 42.50 54.09 27.63
C ASN A 502 41.94 53.32 26.41
N TYR A 503 42.73 53.15 25.35
CA TYR A 503 42.28 52.44 24.14
C TYR A 503 42.18 50.92 24.35
N MET A 504 42.88 50.34 25.32
CA MET A 504 42.86 48.90 25.61
C MET A 504 41.49 48.42 26.08
N ARG A 505 40.78 49.28 26.81
CA ARG A 505 39.40 49.00 27.22
C ARG A 505 38.46 48.90 26.01
N ILE A 506 38.74 49.67 24.95
CA ILE A 506 37.94 49.66 23.72
C ILE A 506 38.23 48.38 22.94
N SER A 507 39.50 48.04 22.72
CA SER A 507 39.89 46.80 22.03
C SER A 507 39.42 45.54 22.79
N ALA A 508 39.42 45.56 24.13
CA ALA A 508 38.89 44.47 24.94
C ALA A 508 37.36 44.36 24.89
N LYS A 509 36.64 45.49 24.79
CA LYS A 509 35.19 45.50 24.54
C LYS A 509 34.85 44.99 23.15
N GLU A 510 35.58 45.43 22.13
CA GLU A 510 35.43 44.96 20.77
C GLU A 510 35.66 43.44 20.67
N LEU A 511 36.70 42.92 21.33
CA LEU A 511 36.93 41.48 21.43
C LEU A 511 35.77 40.76 22.14
N LYS A 512 35.25 41.32 23.24
CA LYS A 512 34.10 40.75 23.97
C LYS A 512 32.83 40.74 23.11
N ASP A 513 32.53 41.83 22.42
CA ASP A 513 31.31 41.99 21.66
C ASP A 513 31.33 41.02 20.46
N ASN A 514 32.46 40.91 19.76
CA ASN A 514 32.65 39.93 18.68
C ASN A 514 32.58 38.47 19.20
N LEU A 515 33.15 38.18 20.37
CA LEU A 515 32.99 36.85 21.01
C LEU A 515 31.52 36.60 21.40
N GLY A 516 30.79 37.63 21.80
CA GLY A 516 29.37 37.56 22.14
C GLY A 516 28.48 37.22 20.93
N ASP A 517 28.79 37.78 19.76
CA ASP A 517 28.11 37.43 18.50
C ASP A 517 28.27 35.94 18.12
N GLU A 518 29.35 35.31 18.59
CA GLU A 518 29.67 33.88 18.44
C GLU A 518 29.22 33.02 19.64
N GLY A 519 28.41 33.57 20.55
CA GLY A 519 27.83 32.86 21.69
C GLY A 519 28.76 32.69 22.90
N ILE A 520 29.91 33.38 22.93
CA ILE A 520 30.87 33.36 24.04
C ILE A 520 30.62 34.50 25.03
N ILE A 521 30.34 34.17 26.30
CA ILE A 521 30.06 35.15 27.36
C ILE A 521 31.34 35.52 28.11
N ALA A 522 32.10 36.47 27.57
CA ALA A 522 33.34 36.92 28.21
C ALA A 522 33.10 37.98 29.30
N LYS A 523 33.74 37.81 30.47
CA LYS A 523 33.89 38.87 31.48
C LYS A 523 35.10 39.74 31.12
N ILE A 524 34.99 41.06 31.20
CA ILE A 524 36.16 41.95 31.05
C ILE A 524 36.60 42.43 32.43
N LYS A 525 37.89 42.34 32.74
CA LYS A 525 38.52 42.95 33.90
C LYS A 525 39.75 43.76 33.50
N SER A 526 40.02 44.85 34.20
CA SER A 526 41.34 45.46 34.14
C SER A 526 42.40 44.57 34.80
N SER A 527 43.65 44.66 34.37
CA SER A 527 44.80 44.10 35.10
C SER A 527 44.86 44.56 36.57
N ASP A 528 44.30 45.73 36.89
CA ASP A 528 44.27 46.29 38.24
C ASP A 528 43.09 45.73 39.08
N GLU A 529 42.13 45.05 38.45
CA GLU A 529 40.93 44.48 39.07
C GLU A 529 41.03 42.96 39.30
N LEU A 530 42.21 42.36 39.05
CA LEU A 530 42.47 40.94 39.23
C LEU A 530 42.59 40.56 40.71
N THR A 531 41.73 39.67 41.19
CA THR A 531 41.82 39.07 42.52
C THR A 531 42.87 37.95 42.56
N ASP A 532 43.26 37.49 43.74
CA ASP A 532 44.21 36.37 43.86
C ASP A 532 43.56 35.02 43.46
N GLU A 533 42.24 34.92 43.53
CA GLU A 533 41.45 33.82 42.96
C GLU A 533 41.51 33.84 41.42
N ASP A 534 41.35 35.02 40.79
CA ASP A 534 41.51 35.18 39.33
C ASP A 534 42.94 34.85 38.85
N LYS A 535 43.96 34.99 39.71
CA LYS A 535 45.37 34.73 39.37
C LYS A 535 45.78 33.27 39.54
N ASN A 536 45.08 32.52 40.40
CA ASN A 536 45.41 31.13 40.74
C ASN A 536 44.58 30.11 39.95
N ASP A 537 43.36 30.46 39.51
CA ASP A 537 42.43 29.53 38.87
C ASP A 537 42.57 29.45 37.34
N TYR A 538 43.39 30.30 36.71
CA TYR A 538 43.45 30.41 35.25
C TYR A 538 44.89 30.46 34.69
N GLU A 539 45.18 29.64 33.68
CA GLU A 539 46.40 29.77 32.86
C GLU A 539 46.20 30.90 31.81
N ILE A 540 47.24 31.71 31.57
CA ILE A 540 47.14 32.98 30.83
C ILE A 540 47.46 32.81 29.34
N ILE A 541 46.56 33.26 28.46
CA ILE A 541 46.84 33.47 27.03
C ILE A 541 47.01 34.98 26.77
N SER A 542 48.19 35.41 26.31
CA SER A 542 48.52 36.82 26.10
C SER A 542 48.48 37.21 24.61
N LEU A 543 47.57 38.12 24.26
CA LEU A 543 47.49 38.81 22.97
C LEU A 543 48.27 40.14 23.07
N ARG A 544 49.49 40.17 22.51
CA ARG A 544 50.43 41.29 22.65
C ARG A 544 50.54 42.17 21.42
N GLY A 545 50.63 43.48 21.63
CA GLY A 545 51.26 44.45 20.72
C GLY A 545 52.66 44.87 21.19
N ARG A 546 53.37 45.63 20.37
CA ARG A 546 54.79 46.03 20.59
C ARG A 546 54.99 46.80 21.90
N ASP A 547 56.14 46.56 22.56
CA ASP A 547 56.64 47.17 23.81
C ASP A 547 55.74 47.08 25.05
N ILE A 548 55.93 46.03 25.85
CA ILE A 548 55.47 45.99 27.25
C ILE A 548 56.58 46.60 28.12
N THR A 549 56.33 47.77 28.71
CA THR A 549 57.21 48.35 29.74
C THR A 549 57.21 47.48 31.02
N GLY A 550 58.31 47.48 31.77
CA GLY A 550 58.53 46.65 32.97
C GLY A 550 57.44 46.68 34.05
N THR A 551 56.53 47.67 34.02
CA THR A 551 55.38 47.80 34.93
C THR A 551 54.35 46.67 34.81
N THR A 552 54.02 46.19 33.60
CA THR A 552 53.07 45.08 33.42
C THR A 552 53.71 43.74 33.81
N LYS A 553 55.03 43.62 33.63
CA LYS A 553 55.83 42.45 34.05
C LYS A 553 55.93 42.34 35.58
N GLU A 554 55.97 43.48 36.28
CA GLU A 554 55.89 43.54 37.75
C GLU A 554 54.49 43.27 38.29
N LYS A 555 53.44 43.79 37.65
CA LYS A 555 52.05 43.54 38.08
C LYS A 555 51.62 42.08 37.92
N MET A 556 52.27 41.33 37.02
CA MET A 556 52.05 39.91 36.77
C MET A 556 53.06 38.99 37.49
N ARG A 557 53.96 39.53 38.32
CA ARG A 557 54.90 38.71 39.13
C ARG A 557 54.10 37.92 40.17
N GLY A 558 54.02 36.61 39.98
CA GLY A 558 53.31 35.69 40.87
C GLY A 558 52.48 34.64 40.12
N ILE A 559 52.24 34.84 38.83
CA ILE A 559 51.49 33.89 38.00
C ILE A 559 52.49 32.91 37.36
N GLU A 560 52.39 31.63 37.69
CA GLU A 560 53.17 30.59 37.02
C GLU A 560 52.77 30.53 35.54
N SER A 561 53.64 31.06 34.69
CA SER A 561 53.48 30.97 33.25
C SER A 561 54.53 30.00 32.70
N LYS A 562 54.09 29.00 31.93
CA LYS A 562 54.99 28.12 31.17
C LYS A 562 55.69 28.84 30.00
N LEU A 563 55.35 30.10 29.73
CA LEU A 563 56.09 30.96 28.80
C LEU A 563 57.37 31.45 29.45
N ASN A 564 58.52 31.13 28.83
CA ASN A 564 59.79 31.70 29.25
C ASN A 564 59.86 33.19 28.87
N TRP A 565 59.48 34.06 29.81
CA TRP A 565 59.43 35.53 29.67
C TRP A 565 60.73 36.21 29.23
N SER A 566 61.86 35.50 29.27
CA SER A 566 63.16 35.99 28.81
C SER A 566 63.47 35.65 27.35
N LYS A 567 62.71 34.73 26.73
CA LYS A 567 62.88 34.27 25.33
C LYS A 567 61.83 34.82 24.36
N SER A 568 60.81 35.52 24.85
CA SER A 568 59.74 36.10 24.04
C SER A 568 60.24 37.42 23.41
N THR A 569 60.72 37.37 22.17
CA THR A 569 61.20 38.52 21.39
C THR A 569 60.31 38.75 20.16
N GLY A 570 59.62 39.89 20.11
CA GLY A 570 58.99 40.38 18.88
C GLY A 570 57.54 39.94 18.61
N ASP A 571 57.00 40.49 17.52
CA ASP A 571 55.59 40.61 17.14
C ASP A 571 54.80 39.26 17.14
N THR A 572 53.63 39.25 17.80
CA THR A 572 52.56 38.22 17.70
C THR A 572 52.94 36.79 18.10
N GLU A 573 52.64 36.38 19.33
CA GLU A 573 52.48 34.96 19.66
C GLU A 573 50.99 34.60 19.52
N ILE A 574 50.61 34.11 18.34
CA ILE A 574 49.29 33.49 18.12
C ILE A 574 49.43 32.03 18.59
N VAL A 575 48.72 31.74 19.69
CA VAL A 575 48.51 30.44 20.36
C VAL A 575 49.08 29.21 19.62
N LYS A 576 50.16 28.63 20.16
CA LYS A 576 50.61 27.26 19.84
C LYS A 576 50.71 26.42 21.13
N SER A 577 49.59 26.04 21.75
CA SER A 577 49.61 25.02 22.81
C SER A 577 48.23 24.38 23.02
N PRO A 578 48.14 23.05 23.25
CA PRO A 578 46.87 22.35 23.42
C PRO A 578 46.20 22.70 24.76
N TYR A 579 44.88 22.52 24.81
CA TYR A 579 44.01 22.71 25.97
C TYR A 579 44.62 22.16 27.27
N ILE A 580 44.57 22.97 28.33
CA ILE A 580 44.81 22.57 29.72
C ILE A 580 43.53 22.90 30.48
N LYS A 581 43.08 21.96 31.32
CA LYS A 581 41.88 22.08 32.15
C LYS A 581 41.86 23.45 32.85
N ASP A 582 40.75 24.19 32.69
CA ASP A 582 40.47 25.52 33.29
C ASP A 582 41.09 26.78 32.62
N THR A 583 41.69 26.67 31.42
CA THR A 583 42.28 27.84 30.73
C THR A 583 41.24 28.66 29.95
N ASN A 584 40.97 29.91 30.34
CA ASN A 584 40.00 30.80 29.64
C ASN A 584 40.30 32.32 29.76
N VAL A 585 41.56 32.76 29.93
CA VAL A 585 41.91 34.20 30.06
C VAL A 585 42.63 34.74 28.82
N PHE A 586 42.05 35.74 28.15
CA PHE A 586 42.65 36.51 27.06
C PHE A 586 43.22 37.84 27.59
N ILE A 587 44.54 38.04 27.54
CA ILE A 587 45.17 39.31 27.97
C ILE A 587 45.45 40.20 26.77
N VAL A 588 44.87 41.39 26.72
CA VAL A 588 45.11 42.42 25.71
C VAL A 588 46.08 43.47 26.26
N GLY A 589 47.29 43.58 25.71
CA GLY A 589 48.30 44.53 26.19
C GLY A 589 49.40 44.90 25.20
N GLY A 590 49.95 46.12 25.32
CA GLY A 590 50.94 46.69 24.40
C GLY A 590 50.94 48.23 24.42
N LYS A 591 52.02 48.87 23.98
CA LYS A 591 52.09 50.35 23.89
C LYS A 591 51.55 50.87 22.56
N ASP A 592 51.74 50.11 21.48
CA ASP A 592 51.31 50.47 20.13
C ASP A 592 49.89 50.00 19.81
N LYS A 593 48.96 50.97 19.72
CA LYS A 593 47.56 50.73 19.38
C LYS A 593 47.40 49.97 18.06
N LYS A 594 48.15 50.33 17.01
CA LYS A 594 48.00 49.66 15.70
C LYS A 594 48.43 48.19 15.76
N ALA A 595 49.43 47.88 16.56
CA ALA A 595 49.88 46.50 16.75
C ALA A 595 48.86 45.68 17.56
N VAL A 596 48.25 46.28 18.59
CA VAL A 596 47.18 45.64 19.37
C VAL A 596 45.93 45.43 18.53
N ASP A 597 45.45 46.45 17.83
CA ASP A 597 44.28 46.34 16.96
C ASP A 597 44.53 45.29 15.87
N LYS A 598 45.72 45.25 15.25
CA LYS A 598 46.09 44.20 14.28
C LYS A 598 46.14 42.79 14.89
N ALA A 599 46.58 42.65 16.14
CA ALA A 599 46.61 41.36 16.83
C ALA A 599 45.19 40.89 17.21
N VAL A 600 44.33 41.81 17.65
CA VAL A 600 42.91 41.54 17.94
C VAL A 600 42.16 41.19 16.66
N SER A 601 42.28 42.01 15.60
CA SER A 601 41.69 41.71 14.30
C SER A 601 42.24 40.42 13.70
N GLY A 602 43.55 40.14 13.80
CA GLY A 602 44.12 38.89 13.29
C GLY A 602 43.69 37.65 14.08
N PHE A 603 43.43 37.78 15.38
CA PHE A 603 42.81 36.73 16.19
C PHE A 603 41.36 36.53 15.75
N LEU A 604 40.59 37.61 15.63
CA LEU A 604 39.19 37.59 15.21
C LEU A 604 39.02 37.06 13.78
N GLU A 605 39.84 37.47 12.82
CA GLU A 605 39.81 36.94 11.44
C GLU A 605 40.06 35.43 11.41
N ASN A 606 41.03 34.92 12.19
CA ASN A 606 41.24 33.48 12.35
C ASN A 606 40.12 32.77 13.13
N TYR A 607 39.26 33.52 13.82
CA TYR A 607 38.16 33.02 14.63
C TYR A 607 36.80 33.10 13.89
N THR A 608 36.61 34.07 12.98
CA THR A 608 35.41 34.27 12.14
C THR A 608 35.50 33.67 10.74
N ILE A 609 36.71 33.35 10.25
CA ILE A 609 36.91 32.57 9.00
C ILE A 609 36.74 31.06 9.25
N THR A 610 36.81 30.66 10.51
CA THR A 610 36.54 29.32 11.03
C THR A 610 35.11 29.25 11.54
#